data_AF-A0A9D5W0T5-F1
#
_entry.id   AF-A0A9D5W0T5-F1
#
_cell.length_a   1.000
_cell.length_b   1.000
_cell.length_c   1.000
_cell.angle_alpha   90.00
_cell.angle_beta   90.00
_cell.angle_gamma   90.00
#
_symmetry.space_group_name_H-M   'P 1'
#
loop_
_entity.id
_entity.type
_entity.pdbx_description
1 polymer ?
#
loop_
_entity_poly.entity_id
_entity_poly.type
_entity_poly.pdbx_seq_one_letter_code
_entity_poly.pdbx_strand_id
1 'polypeptide(L)'
;MLMNLKLKSVKVEDILSHNIDFKINNLEIEHPFSLLIGDNAQGKTRFIRFLMYIASLTGNSPRIIGTNCKATFTFKIENDDNNLLTYEIDITNENGKNTYKENITKNNKPIYSSSDKMLINEKTGNFVGPIFISSHTPVISTIDNSPDYSSISSINSFFSRIVCISSEKRNEIQLEPNQIRPNENGTNISNVLLTWKNQYPHLFNETILEFKRCFDFIDDINFSHLIINNLNAEIIFEKEKEISKQINLNEWSNGMYRILHLLMLPNIPFKNNDETLKPSLIIVDEIENGLDYKRLEFIIEFLKNYSDDMQIIIASHSPLVCDFIHPKNWIVIKRKGSTLHFNSPSKIEENLEEDLELFKRNHWDFYSRHINNSDDYNVDENNE
;
A
#
# COMPACT_ATOMS: atom_id res chain seq x y z
N MET A 1 5.06 10.56 21.42
CA MET A 1 5.23 9.21 20.89
C MET A 1 4.37 9.10 19.65
N LEU A 2 4.85 8.45 18.59
CA LEU A 2 4.05 8.26 17.37
C LEU A 2 2.89 7.33 17.68
N MET A 3 1.72 7.69 17.17
CA MET A 3 0.53 6.83 17.23
C MET A 3 0.64 5.80 16.10
N ASN A 4 0.36 4.53 16.39
CA ASN A 4 0.23 3.56 15.30
C ASN A 4 -1.14 3.74 14.64
N LEU A 5 -1.14 4.00 13.34
CA LEU A 5 -2.34 4.34 12.57
C LEU A 5 -2.69 3.19 11.62
N LYS A 6 -3.97 2.86 11.53
CA LYS A 6 -4.53 2.06 10.44
C LYS A 6 -5.49 2.94 9.63
N LEU A 7 -5.41 2.90 8.31
CA LEU A 7 -6.30 3.65 7.44
C LEU A 7 -7.70 3.02 7.50
N LYS A 8 -8.67 3.78 7.98
CA LYS A 8 -10.06 3.34 8.17
C LYS A 8 -10.94 3.72 6.99
N SER A 9 -10.79 4.93 6.47
CA SER A 9 -11.53 5.33 5.27
C SER A 9 -10.81 6.37 4.42
N VAL A 10 -11.18 6.39 3.13
CA VAL A 10 -10.71 7.34 2.13
C VAL A 10 -11.91 7.87 1.35
N LYS A 11 -12.03 9.19 1.28
CA LYS A 11 -12.96 9.89 0.41
C LYS A 11 -12.18 10.82 -0.52
N VAL A 12 -12.56 10.87 -1.79
CA VAL A 12 -11.97 11.80 -2.75
C VAL A 12 -13.08 12.46 -3.55
N GLU A 13 -13.12 13.78 -3.50
CA GLU A 13 -14.05 14.63 -4.25
C GLU A 13 -13.25 15.50 -5.23
N ASP A 14 -13.84 15.77 -6.39
CA ASP A 14 -13.24 16.67 -7.37
C ASP A 14 -13.55 18.13 -7.01
N ILE A 15 -12.57 19.02 -7.17
CA ILE A 15 -12.77 20.46 -7.00
C ILE A 15 -12.92 21.05 -8.41
N LEU A 16 -14.16 20.98 -8.92
CA LEU A 16 -14.69 21.67 -10.11
C LEU A 16 -13.62 22.11 -11.14
N SER A 17 -13.21 21.20 -12.01
CA SER A 17 -12.69 21.56 -13.32
C SER A 17 -13.58 20.92 -14.40
N HIS A 18 -13.81 21.61 -15.51
CA HIS A 18 -14.81 21.23 -16.53
C HIS A 18 -14.50 19.90 -17.27
N ASN A 19 -13.45 19.19 -16.88
CA ASN A 19 -13.11 17.84 -17.32
C ASN A 19 -13.07 16.94 -16.08
N ILE A 20 -14.18 16.24 -15.84
CA ILE A 20 -14.32 15.31 -14.73
C ILE A 20 -13.34 14.16 -14.92
N ASP A 21 -12.50 13.87 -13.91
CA ASP A 21 -11.54 12.78 -14.04
C ASP A 21 -11.71 11.68 -12.97
N PHE A 22 -11.93 11.98 -11.68
CA PHE A 22 -11.88 10.94 -10.63
C PHE A 22 -12.59 11.31 -9.32
N LYS A 23 -13.56 10.50 -8.86
CA LYS A 23 -14.22 10.62 -7.55
C LYS A 23 -14.21 9.27 -6.81
N ILE A 24 -14.03 9.30 -5.49
CA ILE A 24 -14.18 8.14 -4.58
C ILE A 24 -15.22 8.49 -3.53
N ASN A 25 -16.39 7.85 -3.58
CA ASN A 25 -17.53 8.21 -2.74
C ASN A 25 -17.26 8.00 -1.24
N ASN A 26 -16.78 6.82 -0.86
CA ASN A 26 -16.24 6.48 0.45
C ASN A 26 -15.69 5.05 0.36
N LEU A 27 -14.39 4.86 0.52
CA LEU A 27 -13.79 3.55 0.72
C LEU A 27 -13.63 3.34 2.21
N GLU A 28 -14.20 2.26 2.74
CA GLU A 28 -13.99 1.83 4.12
C GLU A 28 -13.14 0.56 4.15
N ILE A 29 -12.13 0.54 5.00
CA ILE A 29 -11.23 -0.59 5.18
C ILE A 29 -11.38 -1.09 6.62
N GLU A 30 -12.11 -2.18 6.77
CA GLU A 30 -12.49 -2.72 8.08
C GLU A 30 -11.44 -3.67 8.65
N HIS A 31 -10.74 -4.35 7.77
CA HIS A 31 -9.82 -5.41 8.12
C HIS A 31 -8.38 -5.04 7.78
N PRO A 32 -7.40 -5.36 8.65
CA PRO A 32 -6.00 -5.11 8.37
C PRO A 32 -5.48 -5.83 7.12
N PHE A 33 -6.06 -6.98 6.77
CA PHE A 33 -5.84 -7.66 5.49
C PHE A 33 -7.10 -7.56 4.62
N SER A 34 -7.00 -6.91 3.46
CA SER A 34 -8.13 -6.69 2.56
C SER A 34 -7.81 -7.06 1.11
N LEU A 35 -8.80 -7.61 0.42
CA LEU A 35 -8.76 -7.88 -1.02
C LEU A 35 -9.55 -6.80 -1.77
N LEU A 36 -8.86 -5.93 -2.50
CA LEU A 36 -9.48 -5.00 -3.44
C LEU A 36 -9.76 -5.71 -4.77
N ILE A 37 -11.02 -6.05 -5.04
CA ILE A 37 -11.38 -6.87 -6.20
C ILE A 37 -12.39 -6.19 -7.12
N GLY A 38 -12.19 -6.35 -8.41
CA GLY A 38 -13.12 -5.90 -9.43
C GLY A 38 -12.61 -6.26 -10.82
N ASP A 39 -13.44 -6.12 -11.84
CA ASP A 39 -13.03 -6.39 -13.22
C ASP A 39 -11.96 -5.39 -13.71
N ASN A 40 -11.46 -5.63 -14.92
CA ASN A 40 -10.55 -4.71 -15.59
C ASN A 40 -11.20 -3.33 -15.80
N ALA A 41 -10.38 -2.28 -15.77
CA ALA A 41 -10.81 -0.90 -15.93
C ALA A 41 -11.83 -0.36 -14.90
N GLN A 42 -12.01 -1.04 -13.76
CA GLN A 42 -12.85 -0.56 -12.65
C GLN A 42 -12.17 0.48 -11.73
N GLY A 43 -10.89 0.82 -11.97
CA GLY A 43 -10.20 1.92 -11.25
C GLY A 43 -9.25 1.50 -10.12
N LYS A 44 -8.99 0.20 -9.91
CA LYS A 44 -8.02 -0.32 -8.92
C LYS A 44 -6.67 0.39 -8.97
N THR A 45 -5.98 0.30 -10.10
CA THR A 45 -4.67 0.93 -10.31
C THR A 45 -4.73 2.46 -10.16
N ARG A 46 -5.85 3.10 -10.51
CA ARG A 46 -6.03 4.56 -10.34
C ARG A 46 -6.11 4.94 -8.86
N PHE A 47 -6.85 4.18 -8.06
CA PHE A 47 -6.90 4.35 -6.61
C PHE A 47 -5.53 4.12 -5.96
N ILE A 48 -4.83 3.04 -6.32
CA ILE A 48 -3.49 2.74 -5.80
C ILE A 48 -2.52 3.88 -6.13
N ARG A 49 -2.51 4.38 -7.37
CA ARG A 49 -1.69 5.53 -7.79
C ARG A 49 -2.03 6.80 -7.02
N PHE A 50 -3.31 7.02 -6.71
CA PHE A 50 -3.72 8.15 -5.89
C PHE A 50 -3.16 8.05 -4.47
N LEU A 51 -3.25 6.89 -3.81
CA LEU A 51 -2.63 6.68 -2.49
C LEU A 51 -1.11 6.88 -2.53
N MET A 52 -0.44 6.35 -3.55
CA MET A 52 1.00 6.53 -3.73
C MET A 52 1.40 7.99 -4.01
N TYR A 53 0.54 8.74 -4.68
CA TYR A 53 0.72 10.17 -4.83
C TYR A 53 0.67 10.88 -3.47
N ILE A 54 -0.34 10.59 -2.64
CA ILE A 54 -0.45 11.18 -1.29
C ILE A 54 0.75 10.76 -0.43
N ALA A 55 1.21 9.51 -0.53
CA ALA A 55 2.43 9.04 0.12
C ALA A 55 3.66 9.88 -0.29
N SER A 56 3.75 10.26 -1.57
CA SER A 56 4.86 11.08 -2.06
C SER A 56 4.91 12.50 -1.47
N LEU A 57 3.81 12.98 -0.89
CA LEU A 57 3.73 14.30 -0.26
C LEU A 57 4.51 14.39 1.06
N THR A 58 4.92 13.26 1.66
CA THR A 58 5.72 13.27 2.90
C THR A 58 7.19 13.63 2.67
N GLY A 59 7.64 13.65 1.42
CA GLY A 59 9.02 14.00 1.06
C GLY A 59 9.26 15.51 0.92
N ASN A 60 10.52 15.91 0.90
CA ASN A 60 10.92 17.33 0.75
C ASN A 60 10.67 17.92 -0.65
N SER A 61 10.21 17.10 -1.61
CA SER A 61 9.95 17.50 -2.99
C SER A 61 8.70 16.77 -3.49
N PRO A 62 7.50 17.24 -3.09
CA PRO A 62 6.26 16.60 -3.49
C PRO A 62 6.13 16.57 -5.01
N ARG A 63 5.63 15.46 -5.54
CA ARG A 63 5.41 15.32 -6.99
C ARG A 63 4.36 16.35 -7.44
N ILE A 64 4.58 16.99 -8.59
CA ILE A 64 3.60 17.86 -9.22
C ILE A 64 2.58 16.99 -9.94
N ILE A 65 1.29 17.28 -9.79
CA ILE A 65 0.21 16.62 -10.53
C ILE A 65 -0.73 17.66 -11.13
N GLY A 66 -1.28 17.37 -12.29
CA GLY A 66 -2.16 18.29 -13.02
C GLY A 66 -3.63 18.25 -12.59
N THR A 67 -3.98 17.61 -11.46
CA THR A 67 -5.37 17.38 -11.05
C THR A 67 -5.70 18.11 -9.77
N ASN A 68 -6.85 18.78 -9.74
CA ASN A 68 -7.42 19.35 -8.53
C ASN A 68 -8.23 18.27 -7.81
N CYS A 69 -8.08 18.13 -6.49
CA CYS A 69 -8.88 17.18 -5.72
C CYS A 69 -8.96 17.58 -4.26
N LYS A 70 -10.05 17.18 -3.62
CA LYS A 70 -10.23 17.19 -2.17
C LYS A 70 -10.20 15.76 -1.70
N ALA A 71 -9.38 15.46 -0.70
CA ALA A 71 -9.31 14.14 -0.13
C ALA A 71 -9.44 14.19 1.39
N THR A 72 -10.13 13.18 1.93
CA THR A 72 -10.31 13.00 3.37
C THR A 72 -9.86 11.58 3.72
N PHE A 73 -8.89 11.49 4.62
CA PHE A 73 -8.39 10.25 5.17
C PHE A 73 -8.80 10.17 6.63
N THR A 74 -9.44 9.07 7.02
CA THR A 74 -9.72 8.79 8.42
C THR A 74 -8.85 7.62 8.87
N PHE A 75 -8.16 7.81 9.98
CA PHE A 75 -7.30 6.81 10.59
C PHE A 75 -7.89 6.38 11.93
N LYS A 76 -7.81 5.08 12.20
CA LYS A 76 -7.99 4.52 13.54
C LYS A 76 -6.63 4.53 14.24
N ILE A 77 -6.59 5.02 15.47
CA ILE A 77 -5.40 4.90 16.32
C ILE A 77 -5.44 3.53 17.00
N GLU A 78 -4.39 2.73 16.83
CA GLU A 78 -4.35 1.42 17.48
C GLU A 78 -4.34 1.54 19.01
N ASN A 79 -4.96 0.55 19.66
CA ASN A 79 -5.14 0.50 21.12
C ASN A 79 -6.04 1.60 21.70
N ASP A 80 -6.77 2.34 20.85
CA ASP A 80 -7.71 3.37 21.26
C ASP A 80 -8.91 3.43 20.29
N ASP A 81 -9.84 2.48 20.45
CA ASP A 81 -10.96 2.25 19.52
C ASP A 81 -11.88 3.47 19.32
N ASN A 82 -11.89 4.41 20.27
CA ASN A 82 -12.73 5.60 20.23
C ASN A 82 -12.04 6.80 19.58
N ASN A 83 -10.73 6.70 19.32
CA ASN A 83 -9.96 7.84 18.84
C ASN A 83 -9.69 7.76 17.33
N LEU A 84 -10.20 8.77 16.63
CA LEU A 84 -10.05 8.93 15.18
C LEU A 84 -9.19 10.15 14.89
N LEU A 85 -8.32 9.99 13.90
CA LEU A 85 -7.55 11.07 13.33
C LEU A 85 -8.01 11.29 11.89
N THR A 86 -8.37 12.52 11.55
CA THR A 86 -8.85 12.88 10.21
C THR A 86 -7.88 13.87 9.60
N TYR A 87 -7.45 13.58 8.37
CA TYR A 87 -6.63 14.45 7.54
C TYR A 87 -7.41 14.81 6.28
N GLU A 88 -7.69 16.09 6.12
CA GLU A 88 -8.30 16.66 4.92
C GLU A 88 -7.25 17.45 4.16
N ILE A 89 -7.22 17.27 2.84
CA ILE A 89 -6.30 17.97 1.94
C ILE A 89 -7.04 18.34 0.65
N ASP A 90 -7.07 19.63 0.36
CA ASP A 90 -7.46 20.19 -0.93
C ASP A 90 -6.18 20.51 -1.71
N ILE A 91 -6.06 19.93 -2.89
CA ILE A 91 -4.92 20.07 -3.79
C ILE A 91 -5.42 20.80 -5.03
N THR A 92 -4.79 21.91 -5.36
CA THR A 92 -5.04 22.60 -6.64
C THR A 92 -3.73 22.78 -7.39
N ASN A 93 -3.76 22.67 -8.72
CA ASN A 93 -2.62 22.98 -9.57
C ASN A 93 -2.85 24.33 -10.26
N GLU A 94 -1.95 25.28 -10.01
CA GLU A 94 -1.93 26.58 -10.68
C GLU A 94 -0.57 26.76 -11.37
N ASN A 95 -0.57 26.88 -12.69
CA ASN A 95 0.63 27.13 -13.51
C ASN A 95 1.77 26.12 -13.27
N GLY A 96 1.44 24.83 -13.10
CA GLY A 96 2.42 23.77 -12.88
C GLY A 96 2.98 23.72 -11.45
N LYS A 97 2.33 24.40 -10.49
CA LYS A 97 2.64 24.30 -9.07
C LYS A 97 1.41 23.86 -8.30
N ASN A 98 1.60 22.87 -7.42
CA ASN A 98 0.54 22.46 -6.51
C ASN A 98 0.43 23.44 -5.35
N THR A 99 -0.79 23.72 -4.93
CA THR A 99 -1.11 24.33 -3.65
C THR A 99 -1.96 23.40 -2.80
N TYR A 100 -1.81 23.49 -1.48
CA TYR A 100 -2.40 22.62 -0.48
C TYR A 100 -3.17 23.46 0.53
N LYS A 101 -4.42 23.10 0.78
CA LYS A 101 -5.18 23.54 1.96
C LYS A 101 -5.51 22.30 2.78
N GLU A 102 -5.02 22.27 4.00
CA GLU A 102 -5.06 21.08 4.85
C GLU A 102 -5.73 21.39 6.18
N ASN A 103 -6.48 20.41 6.68
CA ASN A 103 -7.01 20.39 8.03
C ASN A 103 -6.69 19.04 8.67
N ILE A 104 -6.29 19.06 9.94
CA ILE A 104 -6.08 17.84 10.72
C ILE A 104 -6.91 17.96 11.98
N THR A 105 -7.74 16.96 12.25
CA THR A 105 -8.55 16.89 13.47
C THR A 105 -8.33 15.57 14.18
N LYS A 106 -8.36 15.59 15.50
CA LYS A 106 -8.33 14.40 16.37
C LYS A 106 -9.60 14.40 17.19
N ASN A 107 -10.45 13.39 17.01
CA ASN A 107 -11.78 13.31 17.63
C ASN A 107 -12.62 14.56 17.41
N ASN A 108 -12.65 15.05 16.16
CA ASN A 108 -13.31 16.31 15.76
C ASN A 108 -12.75 17.58 16.43
N LYS A 109 -11.69 17.49 17.23
CA LYS A 109 -10.96 18.67 17.75
C LYS A 109 -9.87 19.04 16.75
N PRO A 110 -9.79 20.31 16.33
CA PRO A 110 -8.84 20.68 15.30
C PRO A 110 -7.42 20.79 15.89
N ILE A 111 -6.47 20.17 15.20
CA ILE A 111 -5.03 20.17 15.53
C ILE A 111 -4.29 21.15 14.63
N TYR A 112 -4.65 21.18 13.34
CA TYR A 112 -4.12 22.09 12.36
C TYR A 112 -5.23 22.55 11.42
N SER A 113 -5.21 23.84 11.06
CA SER A 113 -6.08 24.41 10.02
C SER A 113 -5.27 25.43 9.24
N SER A 114 -5.12 25.17 7.93
CA SER A 114 -4.42 26.08 7.03
C SER A 114 -5.17 27.41 6.83
N SER A 115 -6.52 27.36 6.78
CA SER A 115 -7.35 28.56 6.64
C SER A 115 -7.31 29.45 7.88
N ASP A 116 -7.35 28.84 9.06
CA ASP A 116 -7.35 29.57 10.34
C ASP A 116 -5.93 29.88 10.83
N LYS A 117 -4.91 29.44 10.08
CA LYS A 117 -3.48 29.52 10.43
C LYS A 117 -3.20 28.93 11.81
N MET A 118 -3.93 27.88 12.17
CA MET A 118 -3.91 27.32 13.51
C MET A 118 -3.00 26.09 13.58
N LEU A 119 -2.24 26.00 14.67
CA LEU A 119 -1.57 24.79 15.11
C LEU A 119 -1.66 24.65 16.62
N ILE A 120 -1.99 23.44 17.09
CA ILE A 120 -1.98 23.07 18.49
C ILE A 120 -0.72 22.25 18.80
N ASN A 121 0.00 22.65 19.84
CA ASN A 121 1.01 21.80 20.45
C ASN A 121 0.29 20.81 21.37
N GLU A 122 0.20 19.55 20.94
CA GLU A 122 -0.57 18.50 21.63
C GLU A 122 0.04 18.10 22.99
N LYS A 123 1.33 18.38 23.21
CA LYS A 123 1.99 18.14 24.50
C LYS A 123 1.57 19.15 25.57
N THR A 124 1.42 20.41 25.18
CA THR A 124 1.05 21.51 26.10
C THR A 124 -0.44 21.85 26.06
N GLY A 125 -1.16 21.44 25.01
CA GLY A 125 -2.53 21.85 24.72
C GLY A 125 -2.65 23.30 24.22
N ASN A 126 -1.54 24.00 24.04
CA ASN A 126 -1.53 25.43 23.71
C ASN A 126 -1.58 25.66 22.19
N PHE A 127 -2.24 26.75 21.82
CA PHE A 127 -2.17 27.34 20.49
C PHE A 127 -0.79 27.97 20.26
N VAL A 128 -0.13 27.63 19.16
CA VAL A 128 1.25 28.06 18.86
C VAL A 128 1.31 29.44 18.20
N GLY A 129 0.17 30.03 17.82
CA GLY A 129 0.09 31.31 17.10
C GLY A 129 -0.37 31.13 15.65
N PRO A 130 -0.61 32.23 14.90
CA PRO A 130 -0.86 32.14 13.47
C PRO A 130 0.42 31.66 12.76
N ILE A 131 0.47 30.40 12.36
CA ILE A 131 1.63 29.84 11.66
C ILE A 131 1.51 30.13 10.17
N PHE A 132 2.61 30.55 9.56
CA PHE A 132 2.73 30.65 8.11
C PHE A 132 3.42 29.40 7.57
N ILE A 133 2.64 28.51 6.97
CA ILE A 133 3.13 27.40 6.14
C ILE A 133 2.87 27.80 4.69
N SER A 134 3.87 27.64 3.83
CA SER A 134 3.70 27.90 2.39
C SER A 134 2.61 26.99 1.85
N SER A 135 1.66 27.55 1.10
CA SER A 135 0.63 26.74 0.44
C SER A 135 1.22 25.76 -0.57
N HIS A 136 2.49 25.87 -0.95
CA HIS A 136 3.16 24.97 -1.89
C HIS A 136 3.85 23.77 -1.23
N THR A 137 3.77 23.64 0.09
CA THR A 137 4.39 22.57 0.87
C THR A 137 3.35 21.96 1.82
N PRO A 138 3.11 20.64 1.77
CA PRO A 138 2.18 19.98 2.68
C PRO A 138 2.58 20.17 4.15
N VAL A 139 1.60 20.32 5.05
CA VAL A 139 1.86 20.45 6.50
C VAL A 139 2.58 19.22 7.04
N ILE A 140 2.21 18.04 6.54
CA ILE A 140 2.77 16.76 6.97
C ILE A 140 4.25 16.62 6.63
N SER A 141 4.78 17.33 5.63
CA SER A 141 6.22 17.36 5.31
C SER A 141 6.97 18.52 5.97
N THR A 142 6.24 19.53 6.47
CA THR A 142 6.83 20.80 6.92
C THR A 142 7.03 20.85 8.43
N ILE A 143 6.07 20.32 9.19
CA ILE A 143 6.15 20.33 10.65
C ILE A 143 7.09 19.22 11.13
N ASP A 144 8.01 19.60 12.03
CA ASP A 144 9.00 18.68 12.58
C ASP A 144 8.34 17.44 13.20
N ASN A 145 8.95 16.28 12.92
CA ASN A 145 8.61 15.01 13.53
C ASN A 145 8.99 15.03 15.02
N SER A 146 8.06 15.52 15.85
CA SER A 146 8.28 15.74 17.27
C SER A 146 7.07 15.27 18.10
N PRO A 147 7.26 14.89 19.37
CA PRO A 147 6.15 14.54 20.26
C PRO A 147 5.13 15.67 20.46
N ASP A 148 5.51 16.92 20.19
CA ASP A 148 4.69 18.11 20.35
C ASP A 148 3.57 18.20 19.30
N TYR A 149 3.76 17.56 18.14
CA TYR A 149 2.81 17.55 17.01
C TYR A 149 2.47 16.11 16.60
N SER A 150 2.22 15.27 17.59
CA SER A 150 2.09 13.81 17.46
C SER A 150 1.14 13.34 16.35
N SER A 151 0.01 14.02 16.13
CA SER A 151 -0.97 13.71 15.09
C SER A 151 -0.40 13.93 13.69
N ILE A 152 0.25 15.08 13.46
CA ILE A 152 0.88 15.41 12.17
C ILE A 152 2.04 14.45 11.90
N SER A 153 2.90 14.22 12.89
CA SER A 153 4.03 13.29 12.77
C SER A 153 3.57 11.84 12.54
N SER A 154 2.44 11.43 13.12
CA SER A 154 1.88 10.08 12.90
C SER A 154 1.32 9.92 11.49
N ILE A 155 0.65 10.94 10.94
CA ILE A 155 0.19 10.95 9.54
C ILE A 155 1.38 10.90 8.58
N ASN A 156 2.40 11.73 8.80
CA ASN A 156 3.65 11.68 8.03
C ASN A 156 4.29 10.28 8.10
N SER A 157 4.41 9.73 9.31
CA SER A 157 4.98 8.39 9.52
C SER A 157 4.15 7.30 8.86
N PHE A 158 2.81 7.41 8.83
CA PHE A 158 1.97 6.46 8.12
C PHE A 158 2.23 6.53 6.61
N PHE A 159 2.11 7.71 5.99
CA PHE A 159 2.23 7.84 4.53
C PHE A 159 3.64 7.56 4.01
N SER A 160 4.69 7.95 4.74
CA SER A 160 6.09 7.71 4.35
C SER A 160 6.51 6.23 4.42
N ARG A 161 5.69 5.39 5.08
CA ARG A 161 5.91 3.95 5.26
C ARG A 161 4.96 3.09 4.40
N ILE A 162 4.24 3.69 3.46
CA ILE A 162 3.46 2.95 2.47
C ILE A 162 4.42 2.31 1.46
N VAL A 163 4.22 1.03 1.20
CA VAL A 163 4.95 0.26 0.20
C VAL A 163 3.97 -0.25 -0.83
N CYS A 164 4.25 -0.04 -2.11
CA CYS A 164 3.43 -0.53 -3.21
C CYS A 164 4.28 -1.32 -4.21
N ILE A 165 3.76 -2.45 -4.67
CA ILE A 165 4.31 -3.20 -5.81
C ILE A 165 3.32 -3.11 -6.97
N SER A 166 3.85 -2.84 -8.16
CA SER A 166 3.09 -2.87 -9.41
C SER A 166 3.14 -4.25 -10.08
N SER A 167 2.24 -4.50 -11.02
CA SER A 167 2.23 -5.75 -11.79
C SER A 167 3.21 -5.78 -12.96
N GLU A 168 4.05 -4.75 -13.10
CA GLU A 168 4.91 -4.61 -14.28
C GLU A 168 5.91 -5.77 -14.40
N LYS A 169 6.16 -6.17 -15.65
CA LYS A 169 7.16 -7.19 -15.96
C LYS A 169 8.53 -6.74 -15.49
N ARG A 170 9.35 -7.72 -15.14
CA ARG A 170 10.77 -7.53 -14.82
C ARG A 170 11.44 -6.75 -15.95
N ASN A 171 11.93 -5.55 -15.61
CA ASN A 171 12.89 -4.80 -16.42
C ASN A 171 14.33 -5.27 -16.08
N GLU A 172 15.33 -4.77 -16.80
CA GLU A 172 16.74 -5.08 -16.50
C GLU A 172 17.08 -4.79 -15.03
N ILE A 173 17.90 -5.66 -14.42
CA ILE A 173 18.35 -5.49 -13.03
C ILE A 173 19.05 -4.13 -12.90
N GLN A 174 18.64 -3.37 -11.90
CA GLN A 174 19.26 -2.11 -11.54
C GLN A 174 20.33 -2.34 -10.46
N LEU A 175 21.55 -1.87 -10.74
CA LEU A 175 22.71 -2.04 -9.88
C LEU A 175 23.06 -0.74 -9.14
N GLU A 176 22.20 -0.34 -8.20
CA GLU A 176 22.46 0.80 -7.31
C GLU A 176 22.89 0.30 -5.92
N PRO A 177 24.10 0.60 -5.42
CA PRO A 177 24.56 0.11 -4.12
C PRO A 177 23.80 0.74 -2.93
N ASN A 178 23.86 0.08 -1.77
CA ASN A 178 23.32 0.56 -0.49
C ASN A 178 21.81 0.85 -0.45
N GLN A 179 21.05 0.24 -1.36
CA GLN A 179 19.58 0.31 -1.34
C GLN A 179 19.04 -0.58 -0.22
N ILE A 180 18.13 -0.05 0.60
CA ILE A 180 17.53 -0.81 1.71
C ILE A 180 16.08 -1.26 1.44
N ARG A 181 15.49 -0.81 0.32
CA ARG A 181 14.11 -1.12 -0.08
C ARG A 181 14.03 -1.54 -1.54
N PRO A 182 13.25 -2.58 -1.87
CA PRO A 182 12.88 -2.85 -3.25
C PRO A 182 12.12 -1.66 -3.86
N ASN A 183 12.35 -1.38 -5.14
CA ASN A 183 11.49 -0.48 -5.91
C ASN A 183 10.20 -1.19 -6.34
N GLU A 184 9.22 -0.46 -6.88
CA GLU A 184 7.88 -0.99 -7.21
C GLU A 184 7.91 -2.21 -8.15
N ASN A 185 8.97 -2.35 -8.97
CA ASN A 185 9.14 -3.43 -9.96
C ASN A 185 10.19 -4.47 -9.53
N GLY A 186 10.78 -4.30 -8.34
CA GLY A 186 11.80 -5.17 -7.74
C GLY A 186 13.18 -5.12 -8.39
N THR A 187 13.44 -4.27 -9.39
CA THR A 187 14.65 -4.40 -10.25
C THR A 187 15.97 -4.26 -9.48
N ASN A 188 15.92 -3.73 -8.27
CA ASN A 188 17.05 -3.57 -7.36
C ASN A 188 17.12 -4.64 -6.23
N ILE A 189 16.33 -5.71 -6.28
CA ILE A 189 16.27 -6.76 -5.22
C ILE A 189 17.65 -7.32 -4.88
N SER A 190 18.51 -7.56 -5.88
CA SER A 190 19.87 -8.07 -5.66
C SER A 190 20.66 -7.16 -4.71
N ASN A 191 20.61 -5.86 -4.94
CA ASN A 191 21.31 -4.84 -4.16
C ASN A 191 20.72 -4.67 -2.76
N VAL A 192 19.39 -4.81 -2.65
CA VAL A 192 18.70 -4.73 -1.36
C VAL A 192 19.03 -5.93 -0.49
N LEU A 193 18.97 -7.14 -1.02
CA LEU A 193 19.32 -8.35 -0.28
C LEU A 193 20.81 -8.38 0.09
N LEU A 194 21.69 -7.86 -0.76
CA LEU A 194 23.10 -7.69 -0.40
C LEU A 194 23.26 -6.74 0.79
N THR A 195 22.55 -5.60 0.75
CA THR A 195 22.56 -4.63 1.85
C THR A 195 21.99 -5.26 3.12
N TRP A 196 20.92 -6.05 3.03
CA TRP A 196 20.36 -6.78 4.17
C TRP A 196 21.32 -7.84 4.69
N LYS A 197 21.96 -8.64 3.83
CA LYS A 197 22.96 -9.62 4.24
C LYS A 197 24.09 -8.98 5.07
N ASN A 198 24.51 -7.79 4.68
CA ASN A 198 25.62 -7.09 5.33
C ASN A 198 25.21 -6.27 6.56
N GLN A 199 24.05 -5.60 6.53
CA GLN A 199 23.63 -4.63 7.56
C GLN A 199 22.46 -5.09 8.41
N TYR A 200 21.60 -5.98 7.89
CA TYR A 200 20.38 -6.49 8.54
C TYR A 200 20.27 -8.02 8.36
N PRO A 201 21.26 -8.81 8.84
CA PRO A 201 21.36 -10.23 8.49
C PRO A 201 20.14 -11.05 8.92
N HIS A 202 19.42 -10.63 9.96
CA HIS A 202 18.17 -11.27 10.37
C HIS A 202 17.09 -11.15 9.27
N LEU A 203 16.88 -9.97 8.69
CA LEU A 203 15.91 -9.76 7.60
C LEU A 203 16.27 -10.60 6.37
N PHE A 204 17.56 -10.67 6.04
CA PHE A 204 18.05 -11.52 4.96
C PHE A 204 17.75 -13.00 5.24
N ASN A 205 18.16 -13.50 6.40
CA ASN A 205 17.99 -14.91 6.76
C ASN A 205 16.51 -15.32 6.83
N GLU A 206 15.64 -14.49 7.40
CA GLU A 206 14.19 -14.74 7.46
C GLU A 206 13.58 -14.78 6.05
N THR A 207 13.94 -13.83 5.19
CA THR A 207 13.45 -13.79 3.80
C THR A 207 13.89 -15.03 3.02
N ILE A 208 15.16 -15.42 3.12
CA ILE A 208 15.69 -16.60 2.42
C ILE A 208 15.10 -17.89 2.98
N LEU A 209 14.83 -17.96 4.29
CA LEU A 209 14.16 -19.11 4.90
C LEU A 209 12.76 -19.32 4.31
N GLU A 210 11.95 -18.26 4.25
CA GLU A 210 10.61 -18.33 3.66
C GLU A 210 10.65 -18.58 2.15
N PHE A 211 11.65 -18.03 1.45
CA PHE A 211 11.87 -18.31 0.03
C PHE A 211 12.13 -19.81 -0.21
N LYS A 212 12.98 -20.43 0.61
CA LYS A 212 13.25 -21.88 0.55
C LYS A 212 12.07 -22.74 1.00
N ARG A 213 11.18 -22.22 1.85
CA ARG A 213 9.91 -22.90 2.18
C ARG A 213 8.96 -22.92 0.99
N CYS A 214 8.94 -21.85 0.20
CA CYS A 214 8.15 -21.75 -1.04
C CYS A 214 8.75 -22.60 -2.19
N PHE A 215 10.08 -22.67 -2.26
CA PHE A 215 10.85 -23.40 -3.26
C PHE A 215 11.79 -24.41 -2.59
N ASP A 216 11.22 -25.55 -2.20
CA ASP A 216 11.91 -26.60 -1.44
C ASP A 216 13.08 -27.25 -2.20
N PHE A 217 13.15 -27.12 -3.51
CA PHE A 217 14.27 -27.59 -4.34
C PHE A 217 15.54 -26.72 -4.19
N ILE A 218 15.43 -25.51 -3.62
CA ILE A 218 16.57 -24.62 -3.41
C ILE A 218 17.37 -25.07 -2.19
N ASP A 219 18.65 -25.35 -2.41
CA ASP A 219 19.63 -25.69 -1.38
C ASP A 219 20.17 -24.42 -0.71
N ASP A 220 20.57 -23.43 -1.49
CA ASP A 220 21.20 -22.21 -0.95
C ASP A 220 21.07 -20.98 -1.86
N ILE A 221 21.15 -19.79 -1.27
CA ILE A 221 21.16 -18.50 -1.96
C ILE A 221 22.43 -17.74 -1.58
N ASN A 222 23.29 -17.49 -2.57
CA ASN A 222 24.60 -16.88 -2.39
C ASN A 222 24.78 -15.63 -3.24
N PHE A 223 25.82 -14.87 -2.93
CA PHE A 223 26.26 -13.73 -3.74
C PHE A 223 27.62 -14.05 -4.35
N SER A 224 27.76 -13.78 -5.64
CA SER A 224 29.03 -13.91 -6.34
C SER A 224 29.32 -12.64 -7.12
N HIS A 225 30.61 -12.28 -7.17
CA HIS A 225 31.07 -11.14 -7.96
C HIS A 225 30.92 -11.43 -9.45
N LEU A 226 30.37 -10.47 -10.19
CA LEU A 226 30.24 -10.49 -11.63
C LEU A 226 30.62 -9.12 -12.18
N ILE A 227 31.43 -9.12 -13.25
CA ILE A 227 31.78 -7.89 -13.96
C ILE A 227 30.74 -7.71 -15.05
N ILE A 228 29.86 -6.71 -14.88
CA ILE A 228 28.88 -6.32 -15.90
C ILE A 228 29.25 -4.93 -16.41
N ASN A 229 29.51 -4.79 -17.70
CA ASN A 229 29.82 -3.49 -18.33
C ASN A 229 30.94 -2.70 -17.61
N ASN A 230 32.01 -3.39 -17.17
CA ASN A 230 33.12 -2.84 -16.37
C ASN A 230 32.75 -2.31 -14.97
N LEU A 231 31.56 -2.66 -14.46
CA LEU A 231 31.15 -2.42 -13.09
C LEU A 231 31.23 -3.73 -12.30
N ASN A 232 31.82 -3.65 -11.11
CA ASN A 232 31.80 -4.75 -10.15
C ASN A 232 30.41 -4.80 -9.51
N ALA A 233 29.68 -5.88 -9.79
CA ALA A 233 28.39 -6.14 -9.19
C ALA A 233 28.44 -7.43 -8.37
N GLU A 234 27.76 -7.45 -7.23
CA GLU A 234 27.46 -8.69 -6.51
C GLU A 234 26.03 -9.09 -6.84
N ILE A 235 25.89 -10.26 -7.45
CA ILE A 235 24.60 -10.76 -7.94
C ILE A 235 24.22 -12.02 -7.15
N ILE A 236 22.92 -12.17 -6.94
CA ILE A 236 22.34 -13.35 -6.33
C ILE A 236 22.45 -14.56 -7.27
N PHE A 237 22.86 -15.68 -6.69
CA PHE A 237 22.82 -17.00 -7.28
C PHE A 237 22.03 -17.94 -6.38
N GLU A 238 21.19 -18.77 -6.98
CA GLU A 238 20.65 -19.95 -6.31
C GLU A 238 21.49 -21.17 -6.64
N LYS A 239 21.46 -22.11 -5.70
CA LYS A 239 21.94 -23.47 -5.86
C LYS A 239 20.79 -24.40 -5.57
N GLU A 240 20.44 -25.25 -6.53
CA GLU A 240 19.43 -26.28 -6.34
C GLU A 240 20.04 -27.52 -5.68
N LYS A 241 19.20 -28.30 -5.00
CA LYS A 241 19.57 -29.60 -4.45
C LYS A 241 20.03 -30.52 -5.58
N GLU A 242 21.13 -31.23 -5.35
CA GLU A 242 21.67 -32.22 -6.30
C GLU A 242 22.17 -31.66 -7.65
N ILE A 243 22.16 -30.33 -7.85
CA ILE A 243 22.68 -29.67 -9.05
C ILE A 243 23.96 -28.91 -8.70
N SER A 244 25.02 -29.15 -9.48
CA SER A 244 26.32 -28.48 -9.28
C SER A 244 26.36 -27.06 -9.85
N LYS A 245 25.59 -26.79 -10.90
CA LYS A 245 25.49 -25.47 -11.53
C LYS A 245 24.73 -24.50 -10.61
N GLN A 246 25.30 -23.32 -10.39
CA GLN A 246 24.59 -22.19 -9.80
C GLN A 246 23.83 -21.40 -10.87
N ILE A 247 22.66 -20.89 -10.52
CA ILE A 247 21.77 -20.16 -11.43
C ILE A 247 21.71 -18.70 -10.99
N ASN A 248 22.11 -17.79 -11.89
CA ASN A 248 22.07 -16.35 -11.64
C ASN A 248 20.60 -15.87 -11.57
N LEU A 249 20.31 -14.89 -10.71
CA LEU A 249 19.02 -14.18 -10.64
C LEU A 249 18.43 -13.80 -12.02
N ASN A 250 19.26 -13.49 -13.02
CA ASN A 250 18.82 -13.22 -14.41
C ASN A 250 18.17 -14.42 -15.11
N GLU A 251 18.52 -15.63 -14.74
CA GLU A 251 17.97 -16.87 -15.28
C GLU A 251 16.77 -17.37 -14.46
N TRP A 252 16.47 -16.76 -13.31
CA TRP A 252 15.33 -17.17 -12.48
C TRP A 252 14.00 -16.92 -13.18
N SER A 253 13.03 -17.80 -12.90
CA SER A 253 11.66 -17.59 -13.37
C SER A 253 11.05 -16.32 -12.78
N ASN A 254 10.14 -15.68 -13.52
CA ASN A 254 9.43 -14.50 -13.04
C ASN A 254 8.67 -14.78 -11.73
N GLY A 255 8.13 -15.98 -11.56
CA GLY A 255 7.42 -16.38 -10.34
C GLY A 255 8.34 -16.43 -9.12
N MET A 256 9.54 -16.99 -9.26
CA MET A 256 10.54 -17.02 -8.17
C MET A 256 10.96 -15.61 -7.77
N TYR A 257 11.27 -14.77 -8.75
CA TYR A 257 11.60 -13.37 -8.50
C TYR A 257 10.46 -12.62 -7.81
N ARG A 258 9.21 -12.81 -8.26
CA ARG A 258 8.04 -12.15 -7.67
C ARG A 258 7.79 -12.61 -6.24
N ILE A 259 7.92 -13.90 -5.94
CA ILE A 259 7.83 -14.40 -4.57
C ILE A 259 8.91 -13.78 -3.69
N LEU A 260 10.16 -13.74 -4.16
CA LEU A 260 11.24 -13.11 -3.41
C LEU A 260 10.93 -11.63 -3.13
N HIS A 261 10.42 -10.90 -4.12
CA HIS A 261 10.01 -9.51 -3.96
C HIS A 261 8.92 -9.35 -2.88
N LEU A 262 7.87 -10.18 -2.96
CA LEU A 262 6.73 -10.13 -2.04
C LEU A 262 7.12 -10.50 -0.61
N LEU A 263 8.01 -11.49 -0.44
CA LEU A 263 8.53 -11.91 0.87
C LEU A 263 9.32 -10.81 1.58
N MET A 264 9.97 -9.92 0.83
CA MET A 264 10.73 -8.81 1.40
C MET A 264 9.83 -7.73 2.00
N LEU A 265 8.61 -7.53 1.47
CA LEU A 265 7.83 -6.32 1.78
C LEU A 265 7.57 -6.08 3.27
N PRO A 266 7.09 -7.07 4.06
CA PRO A 266 6.75 -6.83 5.46
C PRO A 266 7.96 -6.50 6.34
N ASN A 267 9.15 -6.83 5.85
CA ASN A 267 10.42 -6.73 6.56
C ASN A 267 11.21 -5.47 6.19
N ILE A 268 10.70 -4.63 5.29
CA ILE A 268 11.39 -3.40 4.86
C ILE A 268 11.59 -2.45 6.06
N PRO A 269 12.83 -2.06 6.39
CA PRO A 269 13.08 -1.17 7.51
C PRO A 269 12.84 0.30 7.15
N PHE A 270 12.16 1.02 8.05
CA PHE A 270 11.98 2.46 8.02
C PHE A 270 12.61 3.09 9.26
N LYS A 271 13.70 3.84 9.06
CA LYS A 271 14.35 4.56 10.15
C LYS A 271 13.55 5.81 10.51
N ASN A 272 13.27 5.99 11.79
CA ASN A 272 12.70 7.20 12.34
C ASN A 272 13.43 7.54 13.64
N ASN A 273 14.31 8.54 13.58
CA ASN A 273 15.29 8.82 14.65
C ASN A 273 16.06 7.54 15.02
N ASP A 274 15.99 7.11 16.28
CA ASP A 274 16.68 5.92 16.80
C ASP A 274 15.84 4.63 16.66
N GLU A 275 14.60 4.71 16.16
CA GLU A 275 13.69 3.57 16.01
C GLU A 275 13.70 3.02 14.58
N THR A 276 13.58 1.69 14.46
CA THR A 276 13.33 1.01 13.19
C THR A 276 11.89 0.54 13.15
N LEU A 277 11.11 1.11 12.25
CA LEU A 277 9.70 0.83 12.03
C LEU A 277 9.52 -0.10 10.83
N LYS A 278 8.43 -0.87 10.82
CA LYS A 278 7.96 -1.69 9.69
C LYS A 278 7.13 -0.84 8.71
N PRO A 279 6.71 -1.35 7.54
CA PRO A 279 5.70 -0.69 6.72
C PRO A 279 4.43 -0.37 7.53
N SER A 280 3.73 0.70 7.15
CA SER A 280 2.40 1.03 7.71
C SER A 280 1.28 0.35 6.92
N LEU A 281 1.42 0.36 5.60
CA LEU A 281 0.50 -0.21 4.64
C LEU A 281 1.30 -0.80 3.46
N ILE A 282 1.04 -2.05 3.14
CA ILE A 282 1.51 -2.71 1.92
C ILE A 282 0.36 -2.80 0.92
N ILE A 283 0.62 -2.41 -0.32
CA ILE A 283 -0.31 -2.54 -1.43
C ILE A 283 0.33 -3.41 -2.51
N VAL A 284 -0.34 -4.48 -2.93
CA VAL A 284 0.13 -5.32 -4.03
C VAL A 284 -0.89 -5.32 -5.16
N ASP A 285 -0.54 -4.74 -6.31
CA ASP A 285 -1.39 -4.80 -7.50
C ASP A 285 -1.18 -6.13 -8.26
N GLU A 286 -2.28 -6.72 -8.72
CA GLU A 286 -2.38 -8.03 -9.39
C GLU A 286 -1.57 -9.12 -8.70
N ILE A 287 -1.91 -9.45 -7.45
CA ILE A 287 -1.17 -10.43 -6.62
C ILE A 287 -0.89 -11.76 -7.34
N GLU A 288 -1.83 -12.23 -8.18
CA GLU A 288 -1.75 -13.46 -8.95
C GLU A 288 -0.72 -13.47 -10.09
N ASN A 289 -0.27 -12.30 -10.55
CA ASN A 289 0.51 -12.21 -11.79
C ASN A 289 1.81 -13.03 -11.70
N GLY A 290 2.04 -13.95 -12.64
CA GLY A 290 3.26 -14.75 -12.71
C GLY A 290 3.42 -15.83 -11.63
N LEU A 291 2.39 -16.08 -10.81
CA LEU A 291 2.39 -17.11 -9.76
C LEU A 291 1.48 -18.28 -10.15
N ASP A 292 1.94 -19.50 -9.86
CA ASP A 292 1.05 -20.67 -9.89
C ASP A 292 0.18 -20.73 -8.63
N TYR A 293 -0.83 -21.61 -8.63
CA TYR A 293 -1.79 -21.75 -7.52
C TYR A 293 -1.13 -21.94 -6.16
N LYS A 294 -0.12 -22.81 -6.05
CA LYS A 294 0.54 -23.12 -4.77
C LYS A 294 1.34 -21.93 -4.25
N ARG A 295 2.01 -21.21 -5.14
CA ARG A 295 2.79 -20.01 -4.78
C ARG A 295 1.88 -18.85 -4.41
N LEU A 296 0.74 -18.72 -5.09
CA LEU A 296 -0.27 -17.72 -4.78
C LEU A 296 -0.91 -17.96 -3.41
N GLU A 297 -1.30 -19.19 -3.11
CA GLU A 297 -1.79 -19.60 -1.78
C GLU A 297 -0.75 -19.25 -0.70
N PHE A 298 0.49 -19.73 -0.87
CA PHE A 298 1.58 -19.50 0.05
C PHE A 298 1.81 -18.01 0.34
N ILE A 299 1.86 -17.15 -0.70
CA ILE A 299 2.18 -15.74 -0.48
C ILE A 299 1.01 -14.96 0.14
N ILE A 300 -0.24 -15.34 -0.17
CA ILE A 300 -1.42 -14.75 0.47
C ILE A 300 -1.43 -15.09 1.97
N GLU A 301 -1.18 -16.35 2.33
CA GLU A 301 -1.07 -16.76 3.74
C GLU A 301 0.09 -16.07 4.44
N PHE A 302 1.27 -16.02 3.81
CA PHE A 302 2.43 -15.32 4.33
C PHE A 302 2.11 -13.86 4.64
N LEU A 303 1.57 -13.10 3.67
CA LEU A 303 1.24 -11.69 3.87
C LEU A 303 0.18 -11.52 4.97
N LYS A 304 -0.86 -12.36 4.99
CA LYS A 304 -1.91 -12.31 6.00
C LYS A 304 -1.37 -12.42 7.43
N ASN A 305 -0.31 -13.21 7.66
CA ASN A 305 0.34 -13.33 8.97
C ASN A 305 1.00 -12.04 9.47
N TYR A 306 1.23 -11.06 8.60
CA TYR A 306 1.77 -9.74 8.97
C TYR A 306 0.68 -8.68 9.18
N SER A 307 -0.60 -9.03 8.98
CA SER A 307 -1.70 -8.06 9.03
C SER A 307 -1.97 -7.50 10.43
N ASP A 308 -1.49 -8.16 11.49
CA ASP A 308 -1.51 -7.62 12.85
C ASP A 308 -0.55 -6.42 12.97
N ASP A 309 0.65 -6.50 12.41
CA ASP A 309 1.68 -5.46 12.51
C ASP A 309 1.44 -4.27 11.56
N MET A 310 0.87 -4.51 10.37
CA MET A 310 0.71 -3.52 9.31
C MET A 310 -0.57 -3.76 8.51
N GLN A 311 -1.05 -2.74 7.81
CA GLN A 311 -2.19 -2.93 6.91
C GLN A 311 -1.71 -3.50 5.59
N ILE A 312 -2.50 -4.37 4.97
CA ILE A 312 -2.17 -5.05 3.72
C ILE A 312 -3.41 -5.03 2.83
N ILE A 313 -3.26 -4.46 1.64
CA ILE A 313 -4.27 -4.46 0.60
C ILE A 313 -3.67 -5.17 -0.61
N ILE A 314 -4.24 -6.32 -0.96
CA ILE A 314 -3.92 -6.97 -2.23
C ILE A 314 -5.02 -6.68 -3.22
N ALA A 315 -4.67 -6.41 -4.47
CA ALA A 315 -5.62 -6.12 -5.53
C ALA A 315 -5.59 -7.21 -6.58
N SER A 316 -6.76 -7.54 -7.12
CA SER A 316 -6.90 -8.58 -8.13
C SER A 316 -8.12 -8.34 -9.02
N HIS A 317 -8.08 -8.94 -10.20
CA HIS A 317 -9.25 -9.15 -11.05
C HIS A 317 -9.52 -10.64 -11.28
N SER A 318 -8.74 -11.51 -10.65
CA SER A 318 -8.78 -12.95 -10.83
C SER A 318 -9.73 -13.58 -9.80
N PRO A 319 -10.73 -14.35 -10.27
CA PRO A 319 -11.58 -15.16 -9.39
C PRO A 319 -10.78 -16.17 -8.57
N LEU A 320 -9.61 -16.61 -9.06
CA LEU A 320 -8.75 -17.53 -8.33
C LEU A 320 -8.30 -16.97 -6.98
N VAL A 321 -8.07 -15.65 -6.89
CA VAL A 321 -7.64 -15.00 -5.64
C VAL A 321 -8.77 -15.02 -4.59
N CYS A 322 -10.02 -15.08 -5.04
CA CYS A 322 -11.19 -15.17 -4.17
C CYS A 322 -11.20 -16.45 -3.33
N ASP A 323 -10.66 -17.55 -3.89
CA ASP A 323 -10.68 -18.86 -3.22
C ASP A 323 -9.82 -18.86 -1.94
N PHE A 324 -8.83 -17.98 -1.85
CA PHE A 324 -7.91 -17.91 -0.70
C PHE A 324 -8.35 -16.92 0.38
N ILE A 325 -9.38 -16.11 0.12
CA ILE A 325 -9.70 -14.95 0.96
C ILE A 325 -11.18 -14.92 1.26
N HIS A 326 -11.51 -14.92 2.55
CA HIS A 326 -12.89 -14.84 3.00
C HIS A 326 -13.57 -13.55 2.51
N PRO A 327 -14.80 -13.60 1.95
CA PRO A 327 -15.51 -12.43 1.42
C PRO A 327 -15.75 -11.27 2.37
N LYS A 328 -15.72 -11.52 3.69
CA LYS A 328 -15.71 -10.45 4.70
C LYS A 328 -14.53 -9.48 4.55
N ASN A 329 -13.41 -9.95 3.98
CA ASN A 329 -12.21 -9.15 3.74
C ASN A 329 -12.21 -8.53 2.33
N TRP A 330 -13.27 -8.71 1.55
CA TRP A 330 -13.32 -8.18 0.18
C TRP A 330 -13.81 -6.74 0.18
N ILE A 331 -13.21 -5.97 -0.71
CA ILE A 331 -13.61 -4.62 -1.07
C ILE A 331 -13.85 -4.68 -2.58
N VAL A 332 -15.11 -4.80 -2.97
CA VAL A 332 -15.54 -4.83 -4.36
C VAL A 332 -15.54 -3.42 -4.92
N ILE A 333 -14.79 -3.19 -5.98
CA ILE A 333 -14.74 -1.90 -6.69
C ILE A 333 -15.57 -1.94 -7.97
N LYS A 334 -16.41 -0.92 -8.13
CA LYS A 334 -17.20 -0.66 -9.33
C LYS A 334 -17.03 0.79 -9.78
N ARG A 335 -17.02 1.03 -11.08
CA ARG A 335 -16.91 2.38 -11.66
C ARG A 335 -18.20 2.75 -12.39
N LYS A 336 -18.78 3.90 -12.05
CA LYS A 336 -19.86 4.56 -12.80
C LYS A 336 -19.35 5.92 -13.29
N GLY A 337 -19.09 6.02 -14.59
CA GLY A 337 -18.43 7.19 -15.18
C GLY A 337 -17.05 7.44 -14.57
N SER A 338 -16.87 8.58 -13.92
CA SER A 338 -15.66 8.99 -13.20
C SER A 338 -15.65 8.62 -11.70
N THR A 339 -16.75 8.07 -11.18
CA THR A 339 -16.90 7.77 -9.76
C THR A 339 -16.60 6.31 -9.49
N LEU A 340 -15.75 6.07 -8.50
CA LEU A 340 -15.46 4.78 -7.93
C LEU A 340 -16.35 4.53 -6.71
N HIS A 341 -16.99 3.38 -6.72
CA HIS A 341 -17.82 2.85 -5.65
C HIS A 341 -17.11 1.63 -5.06
N PHE A 342 -17.03 1.60 -3.73
CA PHE A 342 -16.40 0.53 -2.98
C PHE A 342 -17.45 -0.05 -2.05
N ASN A 343 -17.60 -1.37 -2.09
CA ASN A 343 -18.59 -2.06 -1.30
C ASN A 343 -17.98 -3.31 -0.68
N SER A 344 -18.49 -3.73 0.48
CA SER A 344 -18.09 -4.99 1.11
C SER A 344 -19.26 -5.96 1.04
N PRO A 345 -19.06 -7.24 0.65
CA PRO A 345 -20.09 -8.26 0.75
C PRO A 345 -20.66 -8.38 2.17
N SER A 346 -19.84 -8.18 3.21
CA SER A 346 -20.27 -8.22 4.61
C SER A 346 -21.29 -7.14 5.01
N LYS A 347 -21.44 -6.08 4.21
CA LYS A 347 -22.38 -4.99 4.45
C LYS A 347 -23.69 -5.13 3.67
N ILE A 348 -23.67 -5.93 2.61
CA ILE A 348 -24.79 -6.07 1.69
C ILE A 348 -25.54 -7.37 1.99
N GLU A 349 -24.82 -8.46 2.24
CA GLU A 349 -25.43 -9.76 2.51
C GLU A 349 -25.70 -9.90 4.02
N GLU A 350 -26.99 -9.94 4.39
CA GLU A 350 -27.43 -10.11 5.78
C GLU A 350 -26.95 -11.46 6.37
N ASN A 351 -26.88 -12.51 5.54
CA ASN A 351 -26.49 -13.87 5.93
C ASN A 351 -25.29 -14.39 5.13
N LEU A 352 -24.22 -13.59 5.03
CA LEU A 352 -23.02 -13.91 4.23
C LEU A 352 -22.51 -15.35 4.41
N GLU A 353 -22.48 -15.89 5.63
CA GLU A 353 -22.01 -17.26 5.88
C GLU A 353 -22.93 -18.34 5.28
N GLU A 354 -24.25 -18.15 5.33
CA GLU A 354 -25.22 -19.08 4.73
C GLU A 354 -25.12 -19.04 3.20
N ASP A 355 -24.99 -17.84 2.62
CA ASP A 355 -24.77 -17.69 1.18
C ASP A 355 -23.48 -18.39 0.76
N LEU A 356 -22.39 -18.20 1.51
CA LEU A 356 -21.13 -18.87 1.23
C LEU A 356 -21.24 -20.38 1.28
N GLU A 357 -22.04 -20.96 2.19
CA GLU A 357 -22.30 -22.40 2.21
C GLU A 357 -23.03 -22.89 0.96
N LEU A 358 -23.96 -22.12 0.42
CA LEU A 358 -24.63 -22.42 -0.85
C LEU A 358 -23.63 -22.35 -2.02
N PHE A 359 -22.72 -21.37 -2.00
CA PHE A 359 -21.72 -21.15 -3.05
C PHE A 359 -20.44 -21.97 -2.93
N LYS A 360 -20.17 -22.68 -1.82
CA LYS A 360 -19.01 -23.58 -1.64
C LYS A 360 -18.89 -24.68 -2.73
N ARG A 361 -19.91 -24.88 -3.56
CA ARG A 361 -19.87 -25.77 -4.73
C ARG A 361 -19.42 -25.06 -6.03
N ASN A 362 -19.42 -23.73 -6.08
CA ASN A 362 -19.05 -22.94 -7.26
C ASN A 362 -18.63 -21.50 -6.88
N HIS A 363 -17.37 -21.28 -6.45
CA HIS A 363 -16.82 -19.96 -6.12
C HIS A 363 -16.96 -18.93 -7.27
N TRP A 364 -16.99 -19.43 -8.51
CA TRP A 364 -17.27 -18.62 -9.69
C TRP A 364 -18.66 -17.97 -9.67
N ASP A 365 -19.67 -18.63 -9.09
CA ASP A 365 -21.02 -18.06 -9.00
C ASP A 365 -21.05 -16.92 -7.99
N PHE A 366 -20.33 -17.04 -6.86
CA PHE A 366 -20.19 -15.94 -5.90
C PHE A 366 -19.42 -14.76 -6.51
N TYR A 367 -18.32 -15.03 -7.22
CA TYR A 367 -17.59 -14.01 -7.98
C TYR A 367 -18.48 -13.35 -9.04
N SER A 368 -19.21 -14.13 -9.83
CA SER A 368 -20.06 -13.59 -10.91
C SER A 368 -21.21 -12.76 -10.36
N ARG A 369 -21.86 -13.23 -9.28
CA ARG A 369 -22.96 -12.53 -8.61
C ARG A 369 -22.51 -11.19 -8.03
N HIS A 370 -21.29 -11.08 -7.51
CA HIS A 370 -20.84 -9.84 -6.88
C HIS A 370 -19.94 -8.95 -7.74
N ILE A 371 -19.35 -9.51 -8.80
CA ILE A 371 -18.27 -8.86 -9.55
C ILE A 371 -18.60 -8.85 -11.04
N ASN A 372 -18.54 -9.99 -11.74
CA ASN A 372 -18.63 -10.04 -13.20
C ASN A 372 -20.09 -10.04 -13.72
N ASN A 373 -20.83 -8.93 -13.52
CA ASN A 373 -22.23 -8.61 -13.91
C ASN A 373 -23.26 -8.47 -12.76
N SER A 374 -22.81 -8.14 -11.55
CA SER A 374 -23.73 -7.89 -10.43
C SER A 374 -24.57 -6.62 -10.61
N ASP A 375 -25.89 -6.77 -10.53
CA ASP A 375 -26.82 -5.66 -10.31
C ASP A 375 -26.90 -5.24 -8.83
N ASP A 376 -26.47 -6.10 -7.89
CA ASP A 376 -26.49 -5.84 -6.44
C ASP A 376 -25.56 -4.68 -6.04
N TYR A 377 -24.57 -4.38 -6.89
CA TYR A 377 -23.67 -3.25 -6.74
C TYR A 377 -23.93 -2.14 -7.78
N ASN A 378 -25.04 -2.21 -8.52
CA ASN A 378 -25.45 -1.09 -9.36
C ASN A 378 -25.82 0.08 -8.47
N VAL A 379 -25.25 1.24 -8.79
CA VAL A 379 -25.52 2.49 -8.10
C VAL A 379 -26.91 2.93 -8.51
N ASP A 380 -27.90 2.76 -7.62
CA ASP A 380 -29.28 3.23 -7.77
C ASP A 380 -29.31 4.64 -8.38
N GLU A 381 -30.15 4.84 -9.40
CA GLU A 381 -30.30 6.12 -10.11
C GLU A 381 -30.89 7.24 -9.23
N ASN A 382 -31.30 6.95 -7.99
CA ASN A 382 -32.10 7.85 -7.15
C ASN A 382 -31.36 8.48 -5.95
N ASN A 383 -30.05 8.30 -5.81
CA ASN A 383 -29.26 8.91 -4.72
C ASN A 383 -28.08 9.75 -5.26
N GLU A 384 -28.38 10.71 -6.15
CA GLU A 384 -27.50 11.85 -6.45
C GLU A 384 -27.68 13.01 -5.47
#